data_AF-A0A9D6MYU1-F1
#
_entry.id   AF-A0A9D6MYU1-F1
#
_cell.length_a   1.000
_cell.length_b   1.000
_cell.length_c   1.000
_cell.angle_alpha   90.00
_cell.angle_beta   90.00
_cell.angle_gamma   90.00
#
_symmetry.space_group_name_H-M   'P 1'
#
loop_
_entity.id
_entity.type
_entity.pdbx_description
1 polymer ?
#
loop_
_entity_poly.entity_id
_entity_poly.type
_entity_poly.pdbx_seq_one_letter_code
_entity_poly.pdbx_strand_id
1 'polypeptide(L)'
;MIKFRLKELMARLEVEYGRKITFEMLSKYTGISRQTLARIASPKGCNTSTESMERLCRFFKCGPDQLLLFDPALPSPAKKEAQAPAEQKK
;
A
#
# COMPACT_ATOMS: atom_id res chain seq x y z
N MET A 1 -14.93 0.22 -8.83
CA MET A 1 -13.95 -0.89 -8.73
C MET A 1 -13.33 -0.91 -7.34
N ILE A 2 -12.98 -2.08 -6.81
CA ILE A 2 -12.30 -2.19 -5.50
C ILE A 2 -10.82 -1.83 -5.68
N LYS A 3 -10.35 -0.87 -4.88
CA LYS A 3 -8.96 -0.40 -4.84
C LYS A 3 -8.35 -0.69 -3.47
N PHE A 4 -7.03 -0.83 -3.43
CA PHE A 4 -6.28 -0.94 -2.18
C PHE A 4 -5.66 0.41 -1.82
N ARG A 5 -5.88 0.87 -0.58
CA ARG A 5 -5.28 2.08 0.00
C ARG A 5 -3.91 1.83 0.60
N LEU A 6 -3.13 0.92 -0.01
CA LEU A 6 -1.86 0.48 0.55
C LEU A 6 -0.85 1.64 0.68
N LYS A 7 -0.81 2.55 -0.30
CA LYS A 7 0.08 3.74 -0.24
C LYS A 7 -0.29 4.70 0.88
N GLU A 8 -1.58 4.89 1.14
CA GLU A 8 -2.08 5.76 2.21
C GLU A 8 -1.71 5.19 3.59
N LEU A 9 -1.90 3.88 3.78
CA LEU A 9 -1.51 3.20 5.01
C LEU A 9 0.01 3.21 5.23
N MET A 10 0.80 3.05 4.17
CA MET A 10 2.26 3.20 4.26
C MET A 10 2.63 4.62 4.72
N ALA A 11 2.09 5.65 4.08
CA ALA A 11 2.38 7.04 4.45
C ALA A 11 1.98 7.33 5.91
N ARG A 12 0.84 6.80 6.37
CA ARG A 12 0.43 6.91 7.78
C ARG A 12 1.43 6.26 8.73
N LEU A 13 1.89 5.04 8.43
CA LEU A 13 2.93 4.38 9.22
C LEU A 13 4.26 5.13 9.18
N GLU A 14 4.64 5.73 8.04
CA GLU A 14 5.87 6.51 7.93
C GLU A 14 5.89 7.70 8.90
N VAL A 15 4.72 8.36 9.05
CA VAL A 15 4.52 9.45 10.00
C VAL A 15 4.53 8.93 11.44
N GLU A 16 3.84 7.81 11.72
CA GLU A 16 3.71 7.26 13.07
C GLU A 16 5.04 6.69 13.61
N TYR A 17 5.81 6.02 12.77
CA TYR A 17 7.10 5.41 13.13
C TYR A 17 8.30 6.33 12.88
N GLY A 18 8.12 7.46 12.17
CA GLY A 18 9.19 8.38 11.81
C GLY A 18 10.25 7.77 10.89
N ARG A 19 9.89 6.75 10.09
CA ARG A 19 10.81 6.01 9.21
C ARG A 19 10.14 5.68 7.90
N LYS A 20 10.90 5.72 6.79
CA LYS A 20 10.37 5.35 5.48
C LYS A 20 9.98 3.88 5.42
N ILE A 21 8.76 3.59 4.99
CA ILE A 21 8.26 2.23 4.82
C ILE A 21 8.45 1.82 3.37
N THR A 22 9.27 0.81 3.15
CA THR A 22 9.54 0.27 1.82
C THR A 22 8.78 -1.05 1.60
N PHE A 23 8.52 -1.37 0.34
CA PHE A 23 7.99 -2.68 -0.04
C PHE A 23 8.91 -3.83 0.41
N GLU A 24 10.21 -3.58 0.53
CA GLU A 24 11.15 -4.54 1.09
C GLU A 24 10.84 -4.86 2.55
N MET A 25 10.64 -3.84 3.39
CA MET A 25 10.31 -4.06 4.79
C MET A 25 8.98 -4.78 4.92
N LEU A 26 7.94 -4.30 4.23
CA LEU A 26 6.65 -4.98 4.22
C LEU A 26 6.77 -6.43 3.77
N SER A 27 7.60 -6.72 2.77
CA SER A 27 7.85 -8.08 2.32
C SER A 27 8.47 -8.96 3.42
N LYS A 28 9.44 -8.42 4.17
CA LYS A 28 10.07 -9.12 5.31
C LYS A 28 9.09 -9.34 6.47
N TYR A 29 8.25 -8.36 6.80
CA TYR A 29 7.33 -8.45 7.94
C TYR A 29 6.05 -9.24 7.63
N THR A 30 5.47 -9.05 6.44
CA THR A 30 4.21 -9.69 6.05
C THR A 30 4.42 -11.02 5.33
N GLY A 31 5.65 -11.34 4.91
CA GLY A 31 5.95 -12.52 4.10
C GLY A 31 5.36 -12.46 2.68
N ILE A 32 4.89 -11.29 2.23
CA ILE A 32 4.33 -11.11 0.89
C ILE A 32 5.45 -10.67 -0.07
N SER A 33 5.53 -11.27 -1.25
CA SER A 33 6.53 -10.89 -2.26
C SER A 33 6.38 -9.42 -2.69
N ARG A 34 7.51 -8.70 -2.87
CA ARG A 34 7.50 -7.29 -3.35
C ARG A 34 6.68 -7.09 -4.62
N GLN A 35 6.73 -8.06 -5.54
CA GLN A 35 5.94 -8.05 -6.78
C GLN A 35 4.43 -7.97 -6.49
N THR A 36 3.96 -8.76 -5.52
CA THR A 36 2.56 -8.76 -5.10
C THR A 36 2.20 -7.45 -4.44
N LEU A 37 3.03 -6.92 -3.54
CA LEU A 37 2.80 -5.61 -2.90
C LEU A 37 2.74 -4.47 -3.93
N ALA A 38 3.61 -4.48 -4.94
CA ALA A 38 3.60 -3.51 -6.02
C ALA A 38 2.32 -3.58 -6.87
N ARG A 39 1.82 -4.80 -7.13
CA ARG A 39 0.53 -5.00 -7.81
C ARG A 39 -0.65 -4.54 -6.94
N ILE A 40 -0.63 -4.82 -5.65
CA ILE A 40 -1.67 -4.36 -4.70
C ILE A 40 -1.66 -2.82 -4.63
N ALA A 41 -0.49 -2.18 -4.59
CA ALA A 41 -0.36 -0.72 -4.62
C ALA A 41 -0.72 -0.09 -5.99
N SER A 42 -0.94 -0.90 -7.01
CA SER A 42 -1.26 -0.43 -8.35
C SER A 42 -2.75 -0.07 -8.46
N PRO A 43 -3.09 1.07 -9.09
CA PRO A 43 -4.49 1.51 -9.23
C PRO A 43 -5.32 0.61 -10.15
N LYS A 44 -4.69 -0.32 -10.89
CA LYS A 44 -5.37 -1.22 -11.83
C LYS A 44 -6.21 -2.31 -11.15
N GLY A 45 -6.18 -2.40 -9.82
CA GLY A 45 -6.78 -3.51 -9.10
C GLY A 45 -5.96 -4.78 -9.32
N CYS A 46 -5.70 -5.51 -8.25
CA CYS A 46 -5.05 -6.81 -8.34
C CYS A 46 -5.93 -7.83 -7.63
N ASN A 47 -6.02 -9.02 -8.21
CA ASN A 47 -6.57 -10.18 -7.55
C ASN A 47 -5.58 -10.56 -6.45
N THR A 48 -5.90 -10.27 -5.20
CA THR A 48 -5.11 -10.68 -4.04
C THR A 48 -5.90 -11.71 -3.25
N SER A 49 -5.21 -12.67 -2.65
CA SER A 49 -5.85 -13.68 -1.80
C SER A 49 -6.19 -13.09 -0.44
N THR A 50 -7.26 -13.59 0.19
CA THR A 50 -7.68 -13.21 1.54
C THR A 50 -6.56 -13.36 2.57
N GLU A 51 -5.67 -14.35 2.40
CA GLU A 51 -4.48 -14.52 3.24
C GLU A 51 -3.53 -13.31 3.18
N SER A 52 -3.27 -12.79 1.98
CA SER A 52 -2.41 -11.59 1.82
C SER A 52 -3.07 -10.36 2.45
N MET A 53 -4.39 -10.24 2.33
CA MET A 53 -5.14 -9.20 3.03
C MET A 53 -5.04 -9.34 4.55
N GLU A 54 -5.22 -10.53 5.10
CA GLU A 54 -5.15 -10.76 6.54
C GLU A 54 -3.78 -10.39 7.10
N ARG A 55 -2.69 -10.79 6.42
CA ARG A 55 -1.32 -10.46 6.82
C ARG A 55 -1.06 -8.95 6.80
N LEU A 56 -1.58 -8.24 5.80
CA LEU A 56 -1.51 -6.78 5.75
C LEU A 56 -2.32 -6.16 6.90
N CYS A 57 -3.58 -6.54 7.07
CA CYS A 57 -4.42 -6.06 8.16
C CYS A 57 -3.77 -6.28 9.54
N ARG A 58 -3.14 -7.44 9.77
CA ARG A 58 -2.39 -7.74 10.99
C ARG A 58 -1.16 -6.83 11.16
N PHE A 59 -0.40 -6.60 10.10
CA PHE A 59 0.78 -5.73 10.15
C PHE A 59 0.40 -4.27 10.43
N PHE A 60 -0.59 -3.74 9.71
CA PHE A 60 -1.09 -2.37 9.86
C PHE A 60 -2.00 -2.20 11.08
N LYS A 61 -2.34 -3.29 11.78
CA LYS A 61 -3.35 -3.33 12.86
C LYS A 61 -4.66 -2.63 12.47
N CYS A 62 -5.06 -2.79 11.21
CA CYS A 62 -6.23 -2.13 10.65
C CYS A 62 -7.29 -3.14 10.19
N GLY A 63 -8.54 -2.70 10.12
CA GLY A 63 -9.61 -3.49 9.51
C GLY A 63 -9.49 -3.52 7.98
N PRO A 64 -10.15 -4.49 7.31
CA PRO A 64 -10.19 -4.56 5.85
C PRO A 64 -10.86 -3.33 5.22
N ASP A 65 -11.76 -2.66 5.93
CA ASP A 65 -12.40 -1.41 5.50
C ASP A 65 -11.39 -0.25 5.32
N GLN A 66 -10.35 -0.18 6.15
CA GLN A 66 -9.29 0.81 5.99
C GLN A 66 -8.33 0.46 4.85
N LEU A 67 -8.14 -0.84 4.59
CA LEU A 67 -7.26 -1.32 3.53
C LEU A 67 -7.89 -1.22 2.14
N LEU A 68 -9.20 -1.46 2.05
CA LEU A 68 -9.97 -1.47 0.81
C LEU A 68 -10.72 -0.15 0.64
N LEU A 69 -10.93 0.25 -0.61
CA LEU A 69 -11.80 1.35 -0.96
C LEU A 69 -12.67 0.90 -2.12
N PHE A 70 -13.99 0.98 -1.93
CA PHE A 70 -14.92 0.86 -3.03
C PHE A 70 -15.05 2.21 -3.73
N ASP A 71 -14.52 2.31 -4.94
CA ASP A 71 -14.64 3.52 -5.76
C ASP A 71 -15.81 3.32 -6.75
N PRO A 72 -16.97 3.96 -6.55
CA PRO A 72 -18.12 3.85 -7.44
C PRO A 72 -17.95 4.64 -8.75
N ALA A 73 -16.96 5.54 -8.83
CA ALA A 73 -16.67 6.31 -10.02
C ALA A 73 -15.96 5.48 -11.10
N LEU A 74 -16.38 5.64 -12.36
CA LEU A 74 -15.59 5.24 -13.52
C LEU A 74 -14.17 5.81 -13.40
N PRO A 75 -13.13 5.07 -13.81
CA PRO A 75 -11.74 5.35 -13.47
C PRO A 75 -11.30 6.73 -13.96
N SER A 76 -11.39 7.73 -13.10
CA SER A 76 -10.69 8.99 -13.30
C SER A 76 -9.20 8.73 -13.06
N PRO A 77 -8.30 9.12 -13.98
CA PRO A 77 -6.86 8.88 -13.84
C PRO A 77 -6.35 9.65 -12.63
N ALA A 78 -6.18 8.93 -11.52
CA ALA A 78 -5.60 9.46 -10.29
C ALA A 78 -4.25 10.12 -10.61
N LYS A 79 -4.14 11.40 -10.25
CA LYS A 79 -2.95 12.24 -10.38
C LYS A 79 -1.70 11.46 -9.96
N LYS A 80 -0.69 11.44 -10.83
CA LYS A 80 0.69 11.07 -10.48
C LYS A 80 1.17 12.05 -9.40
N GLU A 81 0.91 11.73 -8.13
CA GLU A 81 1.55 12.47 -7.04
C GLU A 81 2.99 12.00 -6.93
N ALA A 82 3.87 12.99 -6.96
CA ALA A 82 5.28 12.89 -7.24
C ALA A 82 6.01 12.08 -6.16
N GLN A 83 6.66 10.99 -6.58
CA GLN A 83 7.86 10.54 -5.87
C GLN A 83 8.94 11.58 -6.11
N ALA A 84 9.02 12.57 -5.22
CA ALA A 84 10.19 13.40 -5.06
C ALA A 84 11.36 12.47 -4.67
N PRO A 85 12.47 12.45 -5.42
CA PRO A 85 13.69 11.84 -4.92
C PRO A 85 14.16 12.66 -3.72
N ALA A 86 14.14 12.05 -2.53
CA ALA A 86 14.84 12.60 -1.38
C ALA A 86 16.33 12.45 -1.63
N GLU A 87 16.88 13.50 -2.20
CA GLU A 87 18.29 13.86 -2.21
C GLU A 87 18.83 13.84 -0.77
N GLN A 88 19.93 13.11 -0.53
CA GLN A 88 20.75 13.26 0.68
C GLN A 88 22.22 12.95 0.37
N LYS A 89 22.82 13.91 -0.35
CA LYS A 89 24.11 14.56 -0.09
C LYS A 89 25.01 13.95 1.01
N LYS A 90 26.15 13.38 0.61
CA LYS A 90 27.48 13.95 0.87
C LYS A 90 28.51 13.39 -0.13
#